data_AF-A0A433A157-F1
#
_entry.id   AF-A0A433A157-F1
#
_cell.length_a   1.000
_cell.length_b   1.000
_cell.length_c   1.000
_cell.angle_alpha   90.00
_cell.angle_beta   90.00
_cell.angle_gamma   90.00
#
_symmetry.space_group_name_H-M   'P 1'
#
loop_
_entity.id
_entity.type
_entity.pdbx_description
1 polymer ?
#
loop_
_entity_poly.entity_id
_entity_poly.type
_entity_poly.pdbx_seq_one_letter_code
_entity_poly.pdbx_strand_id
1 'polypeptide(L)'
;MSQTQPPIVLFHYSHSPYSKKIIWALHLKGLPYHSVNVAPLLPRPDVEKFAHGYRKIPVMAIGADVYCDTKRMLQELEDRFPEPSLYPPRAGTTDKVDRGVTDVIAYWTDVSASIMPKLDRPFAVIKYFPILPLILLQGKMFPLVGALIPWTSPLFSHPRLINDRAQLIGRQELNTSKAIAAQPFVKDQLLPHLHTIESQLRDGRTWMLDTTVPGAADIHVAMELWFAEMLGQAATDGNSPGGARDIWNAAAFPLTFAWYARFVKYTAERKVAVTKITGDEALELARAHPLREAKGATGLFKLGQRVAIVPDDYGKVPTRGALVKLDETEIVVRNEDGPVPVHIHFSKIGYVVTPEAKL
;
A
#
# COMPACT_ATOMS: atom_id res chain seq x y z
N MET A 1 -30.81 18.38 10.15
CA MET A 1 -30.70 17.40 9.03
C MET A 1 -29.50 16.53 9.33
N SER A 2 -29.69 15.23 9.52
CA SER A 2 -28.57 14.28 9.61
C SER A 2 -27.74 14.47 8.34
N GLN A 3 -26.51 14.97 8.46
CA GLN A 3 -25.62 14.99 7.31
C GLN A 3 -25.38 13.53 6.96
N THR A 4 -25.94 13.10 5.83
CA THR A 4 -25.64 11.81 5.23
C THR A 4 -24.13 11.70 5.11
N GLN A 5 -23.57 10.68 5.74
CA GLN A 5 -22.13 10.44 5.74
C GLN A 5 -21.63 10.37 4.30
N PRO A 6 -20.55 11.09 3.93
CA PRO A 6 -20.09 11.10 2.56
C PRO A 6 -19.70 9.68 2.11
N PRO A 7 -20.02 9.29 0.87
CA PRO A 7 -19.72 7.95 0.38
C PRO A 7 -18.22 7.72 0.28
N ILE A 8 -17.78 6.51 0.64
CA ILE A 8 -16.42 6.06 0.40
C ILE A 8 -16.30 5.65 -1.07
N VAL A 9 -15.30 6.19 -1.76
CA VAL A 9 -14.93 5.82 -3.13
C VAL A 9 -13.50 5.29 -3.12
N LEU A 10 -13.29 4.10 -3.66
CA LEU A 10 -11.98 3.48 -3.80
C LEU A 10 -11.60 3.39 -5.27
N PHE A 11 -10.50 4.02 -5.65
CA PHE A 11 -9.84 3.87 -6.95
C PHE A 11 -8.83 2.73 -6.83
N HIS A 12 -9.05 1.64 -7.54
CA HIS A 12 -8.23 0.43 -7.42
C HIS A 12 -8.26 -0.46 -8.65
N TYR A 13 -7.45 -1.50 -8.63
CA TYR A 13 -7.57 -2.65 -9.53
C TYR A 13 -7.41 -3.95 -8.75
N SER A 14 -8.11 -5.00 -9.17
CA SER A 14 -8.28 -6.23 -8.39
C SER A 14 -7.00 -6.95 -7.98
N HIS A 15 -5.94 -6.82 -8.77
CA HIS A 15 -4.64 -7.48 -8.55
C HIS A 15 -3.63 -6.60 -7.79
N SER A 16 -4.06 -5.47 -7.23
CA SER A 16 -3.18 -4.60 -6.44
C SER A 16 -3.11 -5.09 -4.99
N PRO A 17 -1.92 -5.47 -4.48
CA PRO A 17 -1.77 -5.90 -3.08
C PRO A 17 -2.16 -4.80 -2.10
N TYR A 18 -1.75 -3.56 -2.34
CA TYR A 18 -2.15 -2.42 -1.52
C TYR A 18 -3.66 -2.15 -1.56
N SER A 19 -4.32 -2.39 -2.70
CA SER A 19 -5.79 -2.26 -2.78
C SER A 19 -6.48 -3.35 -1.98
N LYS A 20 -5.94 -4.58 -2.01
CA LYS A 20 -6.44 -5.71 -1.24
C LYS A 20 -6.48 -5.41 0.27
N LYS A 21 -5.47 -4.72 0.80
CA LYS A 21 -5.46 -4.26 2.21
C LYS A 21 -6.66 -3.40 2.56
N ILE A 22 -6.93 -2.39 1.75
CA ILE A 22 -8.01 -1.45 2.01
C ILE A 22 -9.38 -2.13 1.85
N ILE A 23 -9.51 -3.03 0.89
CA ILE A 23 -10.72 -3.86 0.75
C ILE A 23 -10.95 -4.71 2.01
N TRP A 24 -9.92 -5.36 2.54
CA TRP A 24 -10.05 -6.09 3.80
C TRP A 24 -10.38 -5.19 4.99
N ALA A 25 -9.76 -4.02 5.09
CA ALA A 25 -10.09 -3.05 6.14
C ALA A 25 -11.57 -2.62 6.06
N LEU A 26 -12.08 -2.32 4.86
CA LEU A 26 -13.50 -1.98 4.65
C LEU A 26 -14.42 -3.15 5.05
N HIS A 27 -14.04 -4.40 4.76
CA HIS A 27 -14.78 -5.59 5.21
C HIS A 27 -14.78 -5.73 6.73
N LEU A 28 -13.62 -5.61 7.38
CA LEU A 28 -13.52 -5.71 8.84
C LEU A 28 -14.37 -4.63 9.53
N LYS A 29 -14.40 -3.42 8.96
CA LYS A 29 -15.19 -2.29 9.46
C LYS A 29 -16.65 -2.30 9.04
N GLY A 30 -17.08 -3.23 8.18
CA GLY A 30 -18.46 -3.27 7.67
C GLY A 30 -18.84 -2.07 6.81
N LEU A 31 -17.87 -1.42 6.17
CA LEU A 31 -18.08 -0.16 5.43
C LEU A 31 -18.35 -0.42 3.94
N PRO A 32 -19.59 -0.22 3.45
CA PRO A 32 -19.86 -0.30 2.01
C PRO A 32 -19.15 0.85 1.27
N TYR A 33 -18.77 0.61 0.02
CA TYR A 33 -18.00 1.57 -0.75
C TYR A 33 -18.32 1.53 -2.25
N HIS A 34 -17.98 2.60 -2.93
CA HIS A 34 -18.03 2.70 -4.38
C HIS A 34 -16.66 2.35 -4.99
N SER A 35 -16.66 1.56 -6.05
CA SER A 35 -15.46 1.05 -6.69
C SER A 35 -15.27 1.69 -8.05
N VAL A 36 -14.22 2.50 -8.21
CA VAL A 36 -13.72 2.97 -9.51
C VAL A 36 -12.58 2.05 -9.93
N ASN A 37 -12.81 1.24 -10.96
CA ASN A 37 -11.78 0.33 -11.49
C ASN A 37 -10.83 1.09 -12.42
N VAL A 38 -9.56 1.15 -12.09
CA VAL A 38 -8.53 1.87 -12.86
C VAL A 38 -7.56 0.92 -13.52
N ALA A 39 -6.85 1.39 -14.55
CA ALA A 39 -5.82 0.61 -15.21
C ALA A 39 -4.65 0.29 -14.26
N PRO A 40 -4.01 -0.89 -14.36
CA PRO A 40 -2.79 -1.19 -13.61
C PRO A 40 -1.55 -0.41 -14.11
N LEU A 41 -1.70 0.32 -15.21
CA LEU A 41 -0.68 1.13 -15.90
C LEU A 41 -1.08 2.61 -15.90
N LEU A 42 -0.14 3.51 -16.21
CA LEU A 42 -0.45 4.88 -16.62
C LEU A 42 -0.83 4.96 -18.11
N PRO A 43 -1.57 5.99 -18.55
CA PRO A 43 -2.20 7.04 -17.75
C PRO A 43 -3.46 6.56 -17.00
N ARG A 44 -3.81 7.23 -15.89
CA ARG A 44 -5.02 6.95 -15.09
C ARG A 44 -5.87 8.22 -14.96
N PRO A 45 -6.62 8.58 -16.01
CA PRO A 45 -7.32 9.87 -16.07
C PRO A 45 -8.27 10.07 -14.88
N ASP A 46 -8.93 9.02 -14.40
CA ASP A 46 -9.84 9.13 -13.26
C ASP A 46 -9.13 9.40 -11.93
N VAL A 47 -7.89 8.94 -11.77
CA VAL A 47 -7.08 9.28 -10.58
C VAL A 47 -6.53 10.69 -10.70
N GLU A 48 -6.08 11.09 -11.90
CA GLU A 48 -5.54 12.43 -12.14
C GLU A 48 -6.56 13.53 -11.83
N LYS A 49 -7.86 13.28 -12.05
CA LYS A 49 -8.95 14.22 -11.68
C LYS A 49 -9.03 14.52 -10.18
N PHE A 50 -8.48 13.65 -9.33
CA PHE A 50 -8.54 13.75 -7.86
C PHE A 50 -7.16 13.99 -7.24
N ALA A 51 -6.22 13.10 -7.50
CA ALA A 51 -4.90 13.08 -6.88
C ALA A 51 -3.82 13.41 -7.91
N HIS A 52 -3.92 14.58 -8.55
CA HIS A 52 -3.03 15.06 -9.61
C HIS A 52 -1.55 14.71 -9.35
N GLY A 53 -0.93 13.97 -10.27
CA GLY A 53 0.48 13.55 -10.19
C GLY A 53 0.76 12.39 -9.22
N TYR A 54 -0.21 11.91 -8.44
CA TYR A 54 -0.03 10.76 -7.58
C TYR A 54 -0.10 9.46 -8.39
N ARG A 55 1.05 8.81 -8.54
CA ARG A 55 1.20 7.62 -9.40
C ARG A 55 0.73 6.31 -8.75
N LYS A 56 0.71 6.22 -7.42
CA LYS A 56 0.45 4.96 -6.71
C LYS A 56 -1.06 4.68 -6.60
N ILE A 57 -1.41 3.46 -6.19
CA ILE A 57 -2.79 3.00 -6.01
C ILE A 57 -2.81 2.00 -4.85
N PRO A 58 -3.88 1.95 -4.05
CA PRO A 58 -5.15 2.65 -4.18
C PRO A 58 -5.09 4.16 -3.93
N VAL A 59 -6.17 4.84 -4.29
CA VAL A 59 -6.55 6.18 -3.84
C VAL A 59 -7.96 6.04 -3.27
N MET A 60 -8.25 6.66 -2.12
CA MET A 60 -9.57 6.62 -1.50
C MET A 60 -10.10 8.04 -1.39
N ALA A 61 -11.36 8.29 -1.74
CA ALA A 61 -12.02 9.56 -1.49
C ALA A 61 -13.20 9.34 -0.54
N ILE A 62 -13.45 10.30 0.36
CA ILE A 62 -14.65 10.34 1.19
C ILE A 62 -15.22 11.75 1.09
N GLY A 63 -16.10 11.97 0.11
CA GLY A 63 -16.47 13.30 -0.37
C GLY A 63 -15.30 13.96 -1.12
N ALA A 64 -15.06 15.24 -0.88
CA ALA A 64 -13.95 16.00 -1.49
C ALA A 64 -12.59 15.83 -0.77
N ASP A 65 -12.49 14.98 0.24
CA ASP A 65 -11.21 14.61 0.87
C ASP A 65 -10.66 13.32 0.24
N VAL A 66 -9.45 13.40 -0.30
CA VAL A 66 -8.75 12.36 -1.05
C VAL A 66 -7.54 11.88 -0.28
N TYR A 67 -7.47 10.60 0.02
CA TYR A 67 -6.43 9.96 0.82
C TYR A 67 -5.50 9.16 -0.07
N CYS A 68 -4.25 9.61 -0.14
CA CYS A 68 -3.15 8.93 -0.77
C CYS A 68 -2.39 8.12 0.29
N ASP A 69 -1.89 6.95 -0.11
CA ASP A 69 -1.21 5.96 0.74
C ASP A 69 -2.14 5.11 1.62
N THR A 70 -1.89 3.79 1.64
CA THR A 70 -2.73 2.88 2.45
C THR A 70 -2.62 3.12 3.94
N LYS A 71 -1.47 3.60 4.45
CA LYS A 71 -1.34 3.96 5.88
C LYS A 71 -2.28 5.11 6.22
N ARG A 72 -2.34 6.12 5.35
CA ARG A 72 -3.21 7.29 5.54
C ARG A 72 -4.68 6.91 5.48
N MET A 73 -5.05 6.02 4.57
CA MET A 73 -6.41 5.50 4.44
C MET A 73 -6.83 4.68 5.66
N LEU A 74 -5.98 3.76 6.14
CA LEU A 74 -6.29 2.95 7.33
C LEU A 74 -6.50 3.85 8.57
N GLN A 75 -5.64 4.86 8.73
CA GLN A 75 -5.79 5.83 9.82
C GLN A 75 -7.07 6.66 9.67
N GLU A 76 -7.41 7.14 8.48
CA GLU A 76 -8.68 7.86 8.26
C GLU A 76 -9.90 6.97 8.53
N LEU A 77 -9.87 5.72 8.08
CA LEU A 77 -10.96 4.78 8.34
C LEU A 77 -11.11 4.54 9.85
N GLU A 78 -10.00 4.41 10.58
CA GLU A 78 -10.01 4.29 12.03
C GLU A 78 -10.55 5.55 12.73
N ASP A 79 -10.10 6.73 12.33
CA ASP A 79 -10.49 7.99 12.98
C ASP A 79 -11.95 8.36 12.68
N ARG A 80 -12.40 8.13 11.44
CA ARG A 80 -13.77 8.49 11.00
C ARG A 80 -14.80 7.43 11.40
N PHE A 81 -14.40 6.17 11.49
CA PHE A 81 -15.27 5.03 11.82
C PHE A 81 -14.62 4.22 12.94
N PRO A 82 -14.59 4.71 14.19
CA PRO A 82 -13.82 4.09 15.27
C PRO A 82 -14.22 2.64 15.55
N GLU A 83 -15.49 2.28 15.34
CA GLU A 83 -16.00 0.93 15.58
C GLU A 83 -16.51 0.24 14.30
N PRO A 84 -16.20 -1.05 14.09
CA PRO A 84 -15.24 -1.85 14.86
C PRO A 84 -13.80 -1.40 14.55
N SER A 85 -12.96 -1.31 15.59
CA SER A 85 -11.57 -0.83 15.46
C SER A 85 -10.69 -1.76 14.61
N LEU A 86 -9.80 -1.17 13.80
CA LEU A 86 -8.71 -1.89 13.13
C LEU A 86 -7.58 -2.26 14.09
N TYR A 87 -7.61 -1.75 15.33
CA TYR A 87 -6.64 -2.03 16.38
C TYR A 87 -7.38 -2.63 17.59
N PRO A 88 -7.92 -3.86 17.46
CA PRO A 88 -8.65 -4.49 18.56
C PRO A 88 -7.74 -4.68 19.78
N PRO A 89 -8.30 -4.66 21.00
CA PRO A 89 -7.52 -4.92 22.20
C PRO A 89 -7.02 -6.37 22.25
N ARG A 90 -5.94 -6.61 22.99
CA ARG A 90 -5.45 -7.97 23.26
C ARG A 90 -6.53 -8.82 23.92
N ALA A 91 -6.53 -10.12 23.61
CA ALA A 91 -7.40 -11.10 24.22
C ALA A 91 -7.29 -11.04 25.75
N GLY A 92 -8.43 -11.09 26.43
CA GLY A 92 -8.51 -10.94 27.88
C GLY A 92 -8.32 -9.50 28.40
N THR A 93 -8.26 -8.49 27.53
CA THR A 93 -8.16 -7.08 27.90
C THR A 93 -9.20 -6.24 27.15
N THR A 94 -9.48 -5.02 27.63
CA THR A 94 -10.43 -4.10 27.00
C THR A 94 -9.79 -2.81 26.50
N ASP A 95 -8.60 -2.47 27.01
CA ASP A 95 -7.93 -1.19 26.83
C ASP A 95 -6.52 -1.29 26.24
N LYS A 96 -5.91 -2.49 26.25
CA LYS A 96 -4.54 -2.69 25.76
C LYS A 96 -4.53 -2.90 24.25
N VAL A 97 -4.14 -1.86 23.53
CA VAL A 97 -4.06 -1.84 22.06
C VAL A 97 -2.62 -1.64 21.60
N ASP A 98 -2.17 -2.45 20.63
CA ASP A 98 -0.81 -2.47 20.12
C ASP A 98 -0.63 -1.64 18.82
N ARG A 99 -1.04 -0.36 18.83
CA ARG A 99 -0.92 0.52 17.64
C ARG A 99 0.53 0.66 17.16
N GLY A 100 1.45 0.93 18.08
CA GLY A 100 2.88 1.09 17.75
C GLY A 100 3.52 -0.20 17.20
N VAL A 101 3.16 -1.36 17.75
CA VAL A 101 3.66 -2.66 17.22
C VAL A 101 3.07 -2.93 15.84
N THR A 102 1.80 -2.56 15.62
CA THR A 102 1.18 -2.65 14.29
C THR A 102 1.92 -1.80 13.26
N ASP A 103 2.36 -0.59 13.63
CA ASP A 103 3.19 0.27 12.77
C ASP A 103 4.56 -0.35 12.45
N VAL A 104 5.19 -1.04 13.41
CA VAL A 104 6.45 -1.77 13.18
C VAL A 104 6.22 -2.93 12.21
N ILE A 105 5.13 -3.68 12.37
CA ILE A 105 4.74 -4.76 11.45
C ILE A 105 4.52 -4.17 10.05
N ALA A 106 3.74 -3.09 9.92
CA ALA A 106 3.51 -2.40 8.66
C ALA A 106 4.83 -1.93 8.01
N TYR A 107 5.76 -1.39 8.80
CA TYR A 107 7.07 -0.98 8.31
C TYR A 107 7.92 -2.16 7.82
N TRP A 108 7.79 -3.32 8.45
CA TRP A 108 8.49 -4.54 8.08
C TRP A 108 7.91 -5.20 6.83
N THR A 109 6.58 -5.25 6.72
CA THR A 109 5.89 -5.89 5.60
C THR A 109 5.86 -4.99 4.38
N ASP A 110 5.32 -3.77 4.52
CA ASP A 110 4.85 -2.98 3.38
C ASP A 110 5.92 -2.09 2.76
N VAL A 111 6.91 -1.63 3.53
CA VAL A 111 7.80 -0.57 3.04
C VAL A 111 8.69 -1.12 1.94
N SER A 112 8.59 -0.48 0.77
CA SER A 112 9.50 -0.73 -0.33
C SER A 112 10.84 -0.07 -0.05
N ALA A 113 11.95 -0.77 -0.31
CA ALA A 113 13.29 -0.25 -0.04
C ALA A 113 13.48 1.13 -0.70
N SER A 114 13.93 2.12 0.08
CA SER A 114 14.39 3.40 -0.45
C SER A 114 15.54 3.13 -1.42
N ILE A 115 15.32 3.45 -2.70
CA ILE A 115 16.41 3.48 -3.67
C ILE A 115 17.39 4.53 -3.13
N MET A 116 18.60 4.10 -2.76
CA MET A 116 19.65 5.01 -2.29
C MET A 116 19.63 6.27 -3.16
N PRO A 117 19.68 7.49 -2.57
CA PRO A 117 19.98 8.67 -3.37
C PRO A 117 21.25 8.36 -4.16
N LYS A 118 21.29 8.79 -5.43
CA LYS A 118 22.52 8.72 -6.22
C LYS A 118 23.59 9.44 -5.41
N LEU A 119 24.40 8.71 -4.66
CA LEU A 119 25.67 9.26 -4.18
C LEU A 119 26.39 9.66 -5.45
N ASP A 120 26.89 10.88 -5.56
CA ASP A 120 27.65 11.33 -6.73
C ASP A 120 28.95 10.54 -6.97
N ARG A 121 29.22 9.51 -6.16
CA ARG A 121 30.29 8.51 -6.31
C ARG A 121 29.87 7.09 -5.87
N PRO A 122 28.94 6.39 -6.56
CA PRO A 122 28.56 5.03 -6.21
C PRO A 122 29.52 3.97 -6.81
N PHE A 123 30.38 4.36 -7.75
CA PHE A 123 31.22 3.45 -8.52
C PHE A 123 32.30 2.73 -7.70
N ALA A 124 32.70 3.27 -6.54
CA ALA A 124 33.75 2.66 -5.71
C ALA A 124 33.23 1.55 -4.77
N VAL A 125 31.93 1.50 -4.45
CA VAL A 125 31.39 0.48 -3.52
C VAL A 125 30.67 -0.63 -4.29
N ILE A 126 29.91 -0.27 -5.34
CA ILE A 126 29.13 -1.24 -6.14
C ILE A 126 30.06 -2.15 -6.98
N LYS A 127 31.23 -1.66 -7.40
CA LYS A 127 32.21 -2.43 -8.18
C LYS A 127 32.85 -3.58 -7.38
N TYR A 128 32.95 -3.46 -6.06
CA TYR A 128 33.57 -4.47 -5.19
C TYR A 128 32.55 -5.32 -4.42
N PHE A 129 31.27 -4.92 -4.40
CA PHE A 129 30.19 -5.69 -3.79
C PHE A 129 29.01 -5.83 -4.78
N PRO A 130 29.08 -6.76 -5.74
CA PRO A 130 28.00 -6.98 -6.72
C PRO A 130 26.66 -7.42 -6.09
N ILE A 131 26.68 -7.79 -4.80
CA ILE A 131 25.53 -8.19 -3.98
C ILE A 131 24.86 -7.03 -3.23
N LEU A 132 25.43 -5.81 -3.25
CA LEU A 132 24.91 -4.68 -2.48
C LEU A 132 23.43 -4.32 -2.76
N PRO A 133 22.93 -4.39 -4.01
CA PRO A 133 21.49 -4.20 -4.27
C PRO A 133 20.60 -5.29 -3.65
N LEU A 134 21.13 -6.52 -3.48
CA LEU A 134 20.44 -7.61 -2.78
C LEU A 134 20.40 -7.38 -1.27
N ILE A 135 21.49 -6.86 -0.69
CA ILE A 135 21.60 -6.52 0.75
C ILE A 135 20.53 -5.49 1.16
N LEU A 136 20.20 -4.54 0.28
CA LEU A 136 19.19 -3.52 0.55
C LEU A 136 17.75 -4.05 0.57
N LEU A 137 17.50 -5.27 0.07
CA LEU A 137 16.18 -5.91 0.11
C LEU A 137 15.96 -6.74 1.39
N GLN A 138 17.02 -7.03 2.16
CA GLN A 138 16.99 -8.07 3.21
C GLN A 138 16.12 -7.74 4.43
N GLY A 139 15.73 -6.47 4.62
CA GLY A 139 14.96 -6.05 5.80
C GLY A 139 13.45 -5.95 5.58
N LYS A 140 12.94 -6.18 4.36
CA LYS A 140 11.57 -5.83 3.97
C LYS A 140 10.90 -6.92 3.15
N MET A 141 9.66 -7.26 3.51
CA MET A 141 8.95 -8.37 2.87
C MET A 141 8.44 -8.01 1.47
N PHE A 142 7.78 -6.85 1.30
CA PHE A 142 7.16 -6.47 0.02
C PHE A 142 8.14 -6.47 -1.18
N PRO A 143 9.35 -5.90 -1.10
CA PRO A 143 10.30 -5.97 -2.20
C PRO A 143 10.73 -7.38 -2.55
N LEU A 144 10.87 -8.27 -1.56
CA LEU A 144 11.21 -9.68 -1.77
C LEU A 144 10.07 -10.39 -2.51
N VAL A 145 8.82 -10.23 -2.05
CA VAL A 145 7.66 -10.82 -2.74
C VAL A 145 7.50 -10.24 -4.15
N GLY A 146 7.65 -8.93 -4.33
CA GLY A 146 7.59 -8.26 -5.63
C GLY A 146 8.70 -8.68 -6.61
N ALA A 147 9.87 -9.09 -6.10
CA ALA A 147 10.95 -9.63 -6.94
C ALA A 147 10.65 -11.06 -7.47
N LEU A 148 9.59 -11.71 -6.98
CA LEU A 148 9.13 -13.02 -7.44
C LEU A 148 8.07 -12.93 -8.56
N ILE A 149 7.88 -11.76 -9.18
CA ILE A 149 6.97 -11.64 -10.33
C ILE A 149 7.40 -12.62 -11.45
N PRO A 150 6.47 -13.46 -11.95
CA PRO A 150 6.74 -14.36 -13.07
C PRO A 150 6.69 -13.59 -14.38
N TRP A 151 7.79 -12.92 -14.75
CA TRP A 151 7.88 -12.00 -15.89
C TRP A 151 7.61 -12.64 -17.26
N THR A 152 7.63 -13.96 -17.37
CA THR A 152 7.29 -14.71 -18.59
C THR A 152 5.81 -15.06 -18.70
N SER A 153 5.05 -14.95 -17.62
CA SER A 153 3.62 -15.29 -17.62
C SER A 153 2.79 -14.25 -18.41
N PRO A 154 1.63 -14.64 -18.97
CA PRO A 154 0.76 -13.72 -19.73
C PRO A 154 0.33 -12.47 -18.97
N LEU A 155 0.25 -12.55 -17.64
CA LEU A 155 -0.14 -11.41 -16.80
C LEU A 155 0.96 -10.35 -16.69
N PHE A 156 2.23 -10.74 -16.82
CA PHE A 156 3.38 -9.88 -16.54
C PHE A 156 4.32 -9.61 -17.73
N SER A 157 4.20 -10.39 -18.82
CA SER A 157 5.12 -10.33 -19.95
C SER A 157 4.89 -9.19 -20.94
N HIS A 158 3.78 -8.46 -20.83
CA HIS A 158 3.48 -7.36 -21.75
C HIS A 158 4.54 -6.23 -21.62
N PRO A 159 5.20 -5.79 -22.72
CA PRO A 159 6.28 -4.79 -22.67
C PRO A 159 5.92 -3.47 -21.99
N ARG A 160 4.70 -2.93 -22.24
CA ARG A 160 4.18 -1.74 -21.55
C ARG A 160 4.18 -1.88 -20.02
N LEU A 161 3.84 -3.06 -19.49
CA LEU A 161 3.86 -3.31 -18.06
C LEU A 161 5.28 -3.38 -17.53
N ILE A 162 6.19 -4.07 -18.22
CA ILE A 162 7.61 -4.14 -17.83
C ILE A 162 8.22 -2.74 -17.78
N ASN A 163 7.98 -1.91 -18.81
CA ASN A 163 8.46 -0.54 -18.87
C ASN A 163 7.84 0.34 -17.76
N ASP A 164 6.53 0.22 -17.52
CA ASP A 164 5.88 0.94 -16.42
C ASP A 164 6.49 0.57 -15.06
N ARG A 165 6.75 -0.72 -14.81
CA ARG A 165 7.37 -1.18 -13.56
C ARG A 165 8.82 -0.72 -13.43
N ALA A 166 9.59 -0.70 -14.52
CA ALA A 166 10.93 -0.10 -14.54
C ALA A 166 10.90 1.37 -14.10
N GLN A 167 10.02 2.18 -14.72
CA GLN A 167 9.87 3.60 -14.38
C GLN A 167 9.38 3.82 -12.96
N LEU A 168 8.46 2.97 -12.47
CA LEU A 168 7.93 3.05 -11.10
C LEU A 168 9.06 2.95 -10.06
N ILE A 169 10.05 2.09 -10.30
CA ILE A 169 11.23 1.92 -9.45
C ILE A 169 12.42 2.79 -9.89
N GLY A 170 12.18 3.85 -10.68
CA GLY A 170 13.21 4.82 -11.09
C GLY A 170 14.30 4.26 -12.02
N ARG A 171 14.02 3.17 -12.73
CA ARG A 171 14.93 2.58 -13.73
C ARG A 171 14.45 2.90 -15.14
N GLN A 172 15.40 3.08 -16.06
CA GLN A 172 15.10 3.25 -17.48
C GLN A 172 14.54 1.96 -18.08
N GLU A 173 15.11 0.81 -17.68
CA GLU A 173 14.70 -0.51 -18.15
C GLU A 173 14.78 -1.55 -17.03
N LEU A 174 13.97 -2.60 -17.16
CA LEU A 174 13.99 -3.77 -16.29
C LEU A 174 14.47 -4.98 -17.10
N ASN A 175 15.63 -5.53 -16.71
CA ASN A 175 16.11 -6.79 -17.27
C ASN A 175 15.39 -7.97 -16.57
N THR A 176 14.35 -8.48 -17.20
CA THR A 176 13.51 -9.56 -16.66
C THR A 176 14.29 -10.86 -16.51
N SER A 177 15.20 -11.20 -17.42
CA SER A 177 16.05 -12.39 -17.32
C SER A 177 16.95 -12.36 -16.09
N LYS A 178 17.57 -11.20 -15.78
CA LYS A 178 18.35 -11.01 -14.55
C LYS A 178 17.48 -11.07 -13.30
N ALA A 179 16.28 -10.49 -13.35
CA ALA A 179 15.33 -10.56 -12.23
C ALA A 179 14.92 -12.01 -11.94
N ILE A 180 14.60 -12.78 -12.98
CA ILE A 180 14.30 -14.22 -12.90
C ILE A 180 15.50 -14.99 -12.32
N ALA A 181 16.72 -14.76 -12.83
CA ALA A 181 17.92 -15.45 -12.34
C ALA A 181 18.24 -15.14 -10.87
N ALA A 182 17.76 -14.01 -10.34
CA ALA A 182 17.93 -13.63 -8.93
C ALA A 182 16.90 -14.28 -7.99
N GLN A 183 15.80 -14.85 -8.51
CA GLN A 183 14.71 -15.37 -7.67
C GLN A 183 15.13 -16.43 -6.65
N PRO A 184 16.06 -17.37 -6.92
CA PRO A 184 16.51 -18.31 -5.89
C PRO A 184 17.10 -17.62 -4.66
N PHE A 185 17.90 -16.57 -4.85
CA PHE A 185 18.45 -15.78 -3.75
C PHE A 185 17.36 -14.96 -3.04
N VAL A 186 16.40 -14.41 -3.78
CA VAL A 186 15.26 -13.68 -3.20
C VAL A 186 14.43 -14.61 -2.31
N LYS A 187 14.20 -15.85 -2.75
CA LYS A 187 13.49 -16.88 -1.98
C LYS A 187 14.23 -17.24 -0.70
N ASP A 188 15.54 -17.45 -0.77
CA ASP A 188 16.39 -17.67 0.42
C ASP A 188 16.25 -16.52 1.42
N GLN A 189 16.21 -15.28 0.95
CA GLN A 189 16.01 -14.10 1.80
C GLN A 189 14.56 -13.94 2.31
N LEU A 190 13.55 -14.41 1.58
CA LEU A 190 12.15 -14.39 2.03
C LEU A 190 11.88 -15.45 3.12
N LEU A 191 12.59 -16.58 3.07
CA LEU A 191 12.42 -17.70 3.99
C LEU A 191 12.49 -17.32 5.48
N PRO A 192 13.44 -16.52 5.99
CA PRO A 192 13.46 -16.10 7.39
C PRO A 192 12.26 -15.21 7.78
N HIS A 193 11.70 -14.43 6.86
CA HIS A 193 10.47 -13.67 7.13
C HIS A 193 9.28 -14.61 7.36
N LEU A 194 9.15 -15.65 6.53
CA LEU A 194 8.11 -16.68 6.70
C LEU A 194 8.28 -17.42 8.05
N HIS A 195 9.52 -17.75 8.42
CA HIS A 195 9.82 -18.35 9.72
C HIS A 195 9.50 -17.42 10.90
N THR A 196 9.65 -16.11 10.71
CA THR A 196 9.28 -15.11 11.73
C THR A 196 7.77 -15.14 11.97
N ILE A 197 6.96 -15.19 10.92
CA ILE A 197 5.49 -15.31 11.03
C ILE A 197 5.11 -16.62 11.72
N GLU A 198 5.68 -17.74 11.27
CA GLU A 198 5.41 -19.06 11.86
C GLU A 198 5.77 -19.09 13.34
N SER A 199 6.94 -18.56 13.69
CA SER A 199 7.42 -18.50 15.09
C SER A 199 6.51 -17.66 15.97
N GLN A 200 6.00 -16.55 15.43
CA GLN A 200 5.03 -15.70 16.10
C GLN A 200 3.69 -16.43 16.34
N LEU A 201 3.34 -17.47 15.58
CA LEU A 201 2.10 -18.23 15.76
C LEU A 201 2.27 -19.48 16.65
N ARG A 202 3.50 -19.82 17.07
CA ARG A 202 3.82 -21.06 17.81
C ARG A 202 3.21 -21.17 19.19
N ASP A 203 2.87 -20.06 19.82
CA ASP A 203 2.26 -20.07 21.16
C ASP A 203 0.74 -20.29 21.14
N GLY A 204 0.16 -20.54 19.97
CA GLY A 204 -1.26 -20.87 19.82
C GLY A 204 -2.19 -19.65 19.75
N ARG A 205 -1.65 -18.42 19.66
CA ARG A 205 -2.47 -17.22 19.46
C ARG A 205 -3.33 -17.30 18.19
N THR A 206 -4.49 -16.65 18.24
CA THR A 206 -5.46 -16.72 17.14
C THR A 206 -5.09 -15.77 15.99
N TRP A 207 -4.67 -14.55 16.33
CA TRP A 207 -4.32 -13.45 15.42
C TRP A 207 -2.95 -12.88 15.78
N MET A 208 -2.36 -12.06 14.90
CA MET A 208 -0.94 -11.72 14.97
C MET A 208 -0.48 -11.08 16.28
N LEU A 209 -1.36 -10.32 16.92
CA LEU A 209 -1.10 -9.60 18.16
C LEU A 209 -1.91 -10.16 19.34
N ASP A 210 -2.33 -11.42 19.25
CA ASP A 210 -3.14 -12.11 20.26
C ASP A 210 -4.42 -11.34 20.61
N THR A 211 -5.13 -10.87 19.59
CA THR A 211 -6.40 -10.14 19.71
C THR A 211 -7.59 -11.10 19.58
N THR A 212 -8.80 -10.65 19.88
CA THR A 212 -10.02 -11.47 19.74
C THR A 212 -10.53 -11.54 18.28
N VAL A 213 -10.26 -10.51 17.50
CA VAL A 213 -10.60 -10.38 16.07
C VAL A 213 -9.35 -9.91 15.29
N PRO A 214 -9.23 -10.21 13.99
CA PRO A 214 -8.08 -9.75 13.22
C PRO A 214 -8.13 -8.23 13.04
N GLY A 215 -6.96 -7.60 13.00
CA GLY A 215 -6.82 -6.16 12.85
C GLY A 215 -5.92 -5.75 11.69
N ALA A 216 -5.44 -4.51 11.73
CA ALA A 216 -4.50 -3.96 10.76
C ALA A 216 -3.20 -4.78 10.70
N ALA A 217 -2.68 -5.26 11.83
CA ALA A 217 -1.49 -6.11 11.87
C ALA A 217 -1.66 -7.38 11.02
N ASP A 218 -2.83 -8.05 11.12
CA ASP A 218 -3.14 -9.21 10.30
C ASP A 218 -3.27 -8.83 8.82
N ILE A 219 -3.90 -7.70 8.49
CA ILE A 219 -4.02 -7.20 7.11
C ILE A 219 -2.64 -7.02 6.46
N HIS A 220 -1.70 -6.41 7.17
CA HIS A 220 -0.34 -6.15 6.68
C HIS A 220 0.38 -7.45 6.31
N VAL A 221 0.39 -8.43 7.21
CA VAL A 221 1.04 -9.72 6.97
C VAL A 221 0.29 -10.54 5.90
N ALA A 222 -1.04 -10.57 5.95
CA ALA A 222 -1.85 -11.36 5.03
C ALA A 222 -1.75 -10.86 3.59
N MET A 223 -1.51 -9.56 3.38
CA MET A 223 -1.33 -8.99 2.05
C MET A 223 -0.10 -9.57 1.34
N GLU A 224 1.01 -9.72 2.06
CA GLU A 224 2.24 -10.30 1.51
C GLU A 224 2.04 -11.76 1.11
N LEU A 225 1.37 -12.55 1.96
CA LEU A 225 1.08 -13.94 1.66
C LEU A 225 0.10 -14.09 0.49
N TRP A 226 -0.95 -13.24 0.44
CA TRP A 226 -1.88 -13.19 -0.68
C TRP A 226 -1.17 -12.83 -1.98
N PHE A 227 -0.25 -11.87 -1.94
CA PHE A 227 0.49 -11.48 -3.13
C PHE A 227 1.45 -12.58 -3.58
N ALA A 228 2.18 -13.21 -2.66
CA ALA A 228 3.04 -14.36 -2.95
C ALA A 228 2.24 -15.53 -3.56
N GLU A 229 1.03 -15.79 -3.04
CA GLU A 229 0.12 -16.79 -3.58
C GLU A 229 -0.38 -16.42 -4.98
N MET A 230 -0.78 -15.17 -5.20
CA MET A 230 -1.22 -14.66 -6.50
C MET A 230 -0.11 -14.78 -7.55
N LEU A 231 1.14 -14.45 -7.20
CA LEU A 231 2.29 -14.61 -8.08
C LEU A 231 2.57 -16.10 -8.35
N GLY A 232 2.46 -16.96 -7.35
CA GLY A 232 2.58 -18.41 -7.52
C GLY A 232 1.47 -19.00 -8.39
N GLN A 233 0.25 -18.45 -8.30
CA GLN A 233 -0.86 -18.80 -9.20
C GLN A 233 -0.55 -18.34 -10.63
N ALA A 234 0.01 -17.15 -10.83
CA ALA A 234 0.37 -16.67 -12.17
C ALA A 234 1.55 -17.45 -12.81
N ALA A 235 2.37 -18.13 -12.00
CA ALA A 235 3.42 -19.05 -12.45
C ALA A 235 2.87 -20.45 -12.81
N THR A 236 1.79 -20.50 -13.62
CA THR A 236 0.98 -21.72 -13.86
C THR A 236 1.61 -22.81 -14.72
N ASP A 237 2.61 -22.51 -15.54
CA ASP A 237 3.06 -23.40 -16.63
C ASP A 237 4.29 -24.24 -16.29
N GLY A 238 4.83 -24.15 -15.05
CA GLY A 238 6.09 -24.80 -14.68
C GLY A 238 7.34 -24.29 -15.43
N ASN A 239 7.14 -23.42 -16.43
CA ASN A 239 8.14 -22.84 -17.31
C ASN A 239 8.37 -21.35 -17.03
N SER A 240 7.48 -20.71 -16.26
CA SER A 240 7.57 -19.33 -15.82
C SER A 240 8.09 -19.26 -14.39
N PRO A 241 9.40 -18.99 -14.19
CA PRO A 241 9.95 -18.90 -12.84
C PRO A 241 9.35 -17.69 -12.12
N GLY A 242 8.76 -17.93 -10.95
CA GLY A 242 8.20 -16.90 -10.11
C GLY A 242 7.39 -17.48 -8.95
N GLY A 243 6.81 -16.58 -8.15
CA GLY A 243 6.14 -16.93 -6.91
C GLY A 243 7.08 -17.57 -5.88
N ALA A 244 6.49 -18.06 -4.79
CA ALA A 244 7.21 -18.64 -3.65
C ALA A 244 6.71 -20.04 -3.26
N ARG A 245 5.90 -20.73 -4.10
CA ARG A 245 5.20 -21.98 -3.73
C ARG A 245 6.12 -23.13 -3.33
N ASP A 246 7.37 -23.12 -3.80
CA ASP A 246 8.42 -24.07 -3.46
C ASP A 246 8.96 -23.88 -2.03
N ILE A 247 9.04 -22.64 -1.55
CA ILE A 247 9.54 -22.31 -0.21
C ILE A 247 8.43 -21.98 0.80
N TRP A 248 7.21 -21.75 0.35
CA TRP A 248 6.04 -21.41 1.15
C TRP A 248 4.94 -22.45 0.88
N ASN A 249 4.82 -23.44 1.77
CA ASN A 249 3.84 -24.51 1.66
C ASN A 249 3.36 -24.98 3.05
N ALA A 250 2.21 -25.65 3.11
CA ALA A 250 1.56 -26.05 4.35
C ALA A 250 2.37 -27.07 5.18
N ALA A 251 3.29 -27.83 4.55
CA ALA A 251 4.14 -28.77 5.27
C ALA A 251 5.24 -28.04 6.06
N ALA A 252 5.81 -26.98 5.48
CA ALA A 252 6.85 -26.17 6.13
C ALA A 252 6.29 -25.10 7.09
N PHE A 253 5.10 -24.55 6.80
CA PHE A 253 4.49 -23.44 7.55
C PHE A 253 3.03 -23.72 7.96
N PRO A 254 2.77 -24.82 8.69
CA PRO A 254 1.40 -25.25 8.99
C PRO A 254 0.60 -24.20 9.77
N LEU A 255 1.23 -23.50 10.73
CA LEU A 255 0.52 -22.51 11.56
C LEU A 255 0.16 -21.27 10.76
N THR A 256 1.09 -20.80 9.92
CA THR A 256 0.87 -19.64 9.08
C THR A 256 -0.19 -19.91 8.01
N PHE A 257 -0.20 -21.11 7.39
CA PHE A 257 -1.27 -21.49 6.46
C PHE A 257 -2.64 -21.56 7.16
N ALA A 258 -2.69 -22.15 8.35
CA ALA A 258 -3.93 -22.19 9.13
C ALA A 258 -4.40 -20.78 9.51
N TRP A 259 -3.50 -19.90 9.96
CA TRP A 259 -3.80 -18.50 10.28
C TRP A 259 -4.31 -17.72 9.06
N TYR A 260 -3.62 -17.81 7.93
CA TYR A 260 -4.01 -17.11 6.70
C TYR A 260 -5.36 -17.61 6.17
N ALA A 261 -5.61 -18.93 6.19
CA ALA A 261 -6.91 -19.49 5.82
C ALA A 261 -8.04 -18.97 6.73
N ARG A 262 -7.80 -18.87 8.05
CA ARG A 262 -8.75 -18.26 8.99
C ARG A 262 -9.01 -16.79 8.65
N PHE A 263 -7.97 -16.02 8.38
CA PHE A 263 -8.08 -14.59 8.02
C PHE A 263 -8.91 -14.39 6.74
N VAL A 264 -8.60 -15.16 5.68
CA VAL A 264 -9.33 -15.09 4.40
C VAL A 264 -10.81 -15.46 4.60
N LYS A 265 -11.10 -16.51 5.38
CA LYS A 265 -12.48 -16.89 5.71
C LYS A 265 -13.19 -15.78 6.49
N TYR A 266 -12.58 -15.26 7.55
CA TYR A 266 -13.14 -14.22 8.42
C TYR A 266 -13.52 -12.94 7.64
N THR A 267 -12.64 -12.53 6.72
CA THR A 267 -12.86 -11.34 5.87
C THR A 267 -13.84 -11.58 4.72
N ALA A 268 -13.96 -12.82 4.21
CA ALA A 268 -14.93 -13.19 3.19
C ALA A 268 -16.36 -13.20 3.75
N GLU A 269 -16.56 -13.69 4.97
CA GLU A 269 -17.85 -13.70 5.68
C GLU A 269 -18.34 -12.28 6.02
N ARG A 270 -17.45 -11.28 5.99
CA ARG A 270 -17.72 -9.87 6.26
C ARG A 270 -17.64 -8.99 5.02
N LYS A 271 -17.80 -9.59 3.84
CA LYS A 271 -17.82 -8.85 2.59
C LYS A 271 -18.94 -7.80 2.62
N VAL A 272 -18.60 -6.57 2.27
CA VAL A 272 -19.52 -5.43 2.25
C VAL A 272 -20.12 -5.22 0.86
N ALA A 273 -21.17 -4.40 0.79
CA ALA A 273 -21.74 -3.98 -0.49
C ALA A 273 -20.73 -3.10 -1.26
N VAL A 274 -20.61 -3.38 -2.57
CA VAL A 274 -19.72 -2.66 -3.47
C VAL A 274 -20.51 -2.16 -4.67
N THR A 275 -20.56 -0.84 -4.84
CA THR A 275 -21.22 -0.21 -5.99
C THR A 275 -20.17 0.20 -7.01
N LYS A 276 -20.21 -0.38 -8.23
CA LYS A 276 -19.28 0.04 -9.30
C LYS A 276 -19.74 1.38 -9.86
N ILE A 277 -18.81 2.33 -9.97
CA ILE A 277 -19.06 3.66 -10.56
C ILE A 277 -17.91 4.06 -11.47
N THR A 278 -18.16 5.04 -12.34
CA THR A 278 -17.19 5.72 -13.17
C THR A 278 -16.44 6.81 -12.38
N GLY A 279 -15.32 7.29 -12.93
CA GLY A 279 -14.61 8.43 -12.35
C GLY A 279 -15.43 9.73 -12.36
N ASP A 280 -16.32 9.91 -13.35
CA ASP A 280 -17.18 11.09 -13.43
C ASP A 280 -18.29 11.04 -12.37
N GLU A 281 -18.92 9.88 -12.15
CA GLU A 281 -19.85 9.71 -11.02
C GLU A 281 -19.16 9.95 -9.67
N ALA A 282 -17.90 9.52 -9.51
CA ALA A 282 -17.13 9.82 -8.32
C ALA A 282 -16.91 11.34 -8.13
N LEU A 283 -16.69 12.09 -9.21
CA LEU A 283 -16.56 13.55 -9.13
C LEU A 283 -17.86 14.21 -8.68
N GLU A 284 -19.00 13.74 -9.16
CA GLU A 284 -20.30 14.26 -8.72
C GLU A 284 -20.54 13.98 -7.23
N LEU A 285 -20.13 12.80 -6.73
CA LEU A 285 -20.15 12.51 -5.29
C LEU A 285 -19.26 13.47 -4.48
N ALA A 286 -18.09 13.81 -5.00
CA ALA A 286 -17.18 14.77 -4.36
C ALA A 286 -17.74 16.20 -4.38
N ARG A 287 -18.36 16.65 -5.48
CA ARG A 287 -19.04 17.96 -5.55
C ARG A 287 -20.16 18.08 -4.53
N ALA A 288 -20.93 17.01 -4.35
CA ALA A 288 -22.07 16.98 -3.44
C ALA A 288 -21.66 16.99 -1.95
N HIS A 289 -20.42 16.61 -1.62
CA HIS A 289 -19.93 16.49 -0.25
C HIS A 289 -18.63 17.31 -0.08
N PRO A 290 -18.75 18.59 0.32
CA PRO A 290 -17.64 19.53 0.29
C PRO A 290 -16.54 19.19 1.29
N LEU A 291 -15.39 19.86 1.10
CA LEU A 291 -14.16 19.72 1.88
C LEU A 291 -14.41 19.82 3.38
N ARG A 292 -13.76 18.94 4.17
CA ARG A 292 -13.66 19.15 5.61
C ARG A 292 -12.69 20.27 5.90
N GLU A 293 -13.01 21.08 6.91
CA GLU A 293 -12.10 22.11 7.39
C GLU A 293 -10.81 21.44 7.91
N ALA A 294 -9.69 21.72 7.24
CA ALA A 294 -8.38 21.32 7.69
C ALA A 294 -7.93 22.29 8.80
N LYS A 295 -8.11 21.89 10.07
CA LYS A 295 -7.61 22.68 11.19
C LYS A 295 -6.08 22.60 11.19
N GLY A 296 -5.44 23.74 10.95
CA GLY A 296 -4.02 23.81 10.64
C GLY A 296 -3.10 23.63 11.84
N ALA A 297 -1.94 23.04 11.56
CA ALA A 297 -0.67 23.37 12.22
C ALA A 297 0.44 23.36 11.17
N THR A 298 1.55 24.03 11.46
CA THR A 298 2.64 24.29 10.51
C THR A 298 3.98 24.09 11.22
N GLY A 299 4.97 23.55 10.50
CA GLY A 299 6.37 23.48 10.92
C GLY A 299 7.20 24.53 10.18
N LEU A 300 8.24 24.11 9.46
CA LEU A 300 9.09 24.99 8.62
C LEU A 300 8.39 25.57 7.37
N PHE A 301 7.12 25.23 7.12
CA PHE A 301 6.34 25.65 5.95
C PHE A 301 5.14 26.51 6.36
N LYS A 302 4.66 27.38 5.47
CA LYS A 302 3.48 28.23 5.70
C LYS A 302 2.23 27.62 5.07
N LEU A 303 1.09 27.73 5.74
CA LEU A 303 -0.20 27.42 5.10
C LEU A 303 -0.45 28.36 3.93
N GLY A 304 -1.11 27.87 2.88
CA GLY A 304 -1.28 28.53 1.60
C GLY A 304 -0.04 28.53 0.70
N GLN A 305 1.14 28.16 1.21
CA GLN A 305 2.34 28.04 0.39
C GLN A 305 2.18 26.93 -0.64
N ARG A 306 2.64 27.19 -1.87
CA ARG A 306 2.73 26.17 -2.91
C ARG A 306 3.87 25.19 -2.63
N VAL A 307 3.51 23.92 -2.57
CA VAL A 307 4.42 22.82 -2.24
C VAL A 307 4.27 21.66 -3.22
N ALA A 308 5.29 20.82 -3.27
CA ALA A 308 5.26 19.53 -3.91
C ALA A 308 5.48 18.43 -2.87
N ILE A 309 4.68 17.38 -2.97
CA ILE A 309 4.71 16.19 -2.13
C ILE A 309 5.24 15.04 -2.97
N VAL A 310 6.33 14.42 -2.54
CA VAL A 310 6.99 13.33 -3.28
C VAL A 310 7.19 12.13 -2.35
N PRO A 311 6.82 10.91 -2.76
CA PRO A 311 7.19 9.70 -2.02
C PRO A 311 8.71 9.59 -1.86
N ASP A 312 9.19 9.18 -0.68
CA ASP A 312 10.64 9.01 -0.44
C ASP A 312 11.20 7.68 -0.99
N ASP A 313 10.33 6.75 -1.34
CA ASP A 313 10.62 5.38 -1.78
C ASP A 313 10.60 5.22 -3.32
N TYR A 314 9.42 5.01 -3.92
CA TYR A 314 9.20 4.71 -5.33
C TYR A 314 8.03 5.52 -5.90
N GLY A 315 7.91 5.57 -7.23
CA GLY A 315 6.87 6.35 -7.89
C GLY A 315 6.99 7.85 -7.58
N LYS A 316 8.23 8.37 -7.59
CA LYS A 316 8.62 9.75 -7.23
C LYS A 316 8.13 10.80 -8.24
N VAL A 317 6.82 10.86 -8.44
CA VAL A 317 6.12 11.89 -9.21
C VAL A 317 5.55 12.88 -8.21
N PRO A 318 5.82 14.19 -8.34
CA PRO A 318 5.35 15.19 -7.40
C PRO A 318 3.85 15.44 -7.54
N THR A 319 3.12 15.38 -6.43
CA THR A 319 1.79 15.98 -6.32
C THR A 319 1.93 17.41 -5.82
N ARG A 320 1.33 18.38 -6.53
CA ARG A 320 1.48 19.81 -6.28
C ARG A 320 0.17 20.41 -5.78
N GLY A 321 0.26 21.40 -4.91
CA GLY A 321 -0.91 22.11 -4.40
C GLY A 321 -0.57 23.13 -3.33
N ALA A 322 -1.60 23.83 -2.85
CA ALA A 322 -1.48 24.77 -1.74
C ALA A 322 -1.54 24.00 -0.41
N LEU A 323 -0.53 24.16 0.45
CA LEU A 323 -0.49 23.49 1.75
C LEU A 323 -1.61 23.99 2.66
N VAL A 324 -2.53 23.12 3.08
CA VAL A 324 -3.64 23.47 3.99
C VAL A 324 -3.49 22.88 5.40
N LYS A 325 -2.68 21.82 5.56
CA LYS A 325 -2.32 21.28 6.87
C LYS A 325 -0.98 20.55 6.84
N LEU A 326 -0.20 20.66 7.92
CA LEU A 326 1.02 19.89 8.13
C LEU A 326 1.27 19.63 9.62
N ASP A 327 1.09 18.40 10.08
CA ASP A 327 1.40 17.97 11.45
C ASP A 327 2.37 16.77 11.47
N GLU A 328 2.59 16.19 12.65
CA GLU A 328 3.47 15.04 12.85
C GLU A 328 3.00 13.74 12.16
N THR A 329 1.72 13.68 11.76
CA THR A 329 1.09 12.49 11.16
C THR A 329 0.64 12.69 9.72
N GLU A 330 0.35 13.93 9.31
CA GLU A 330 -0.40 14.23 8.09
C GLU A 330 0.12 15.45 7.34
N ILE A 331 0.08 15.36 6.01
CA ILE A 331 0.27 16.47 5.07
C ILE A 331 -1.01 16.59 4.26
N VAL A 332 -1.57 17.79 4.15
CA VAL A 332 -2.75 18.04 3.30
C VAL A 332 -2.48 19.20 2.37
N VAL A 333 -2.68 18.97 1.08
CA VAL A 333 -2.63 20.02 0.04
C VAL A 333 -3.98 20.14 -0.65
N ARG A 334 -4.37 21.35 -1.01
CA ARG A 334 -5.54 21.59 -1.87
C ARG A 334 -5.09 21.64 -3.32
N ASN A 335 -5.78 20.93 -4.21
CA ASN A 335 -5.55 21.08 -5.65
C ASN A 335 -6.06 22.45 -6.13
N GLU A 336 -5.48 22.98 -7.20
CA GLU A 336 -5.92 24.26 -7.78
C GLU A 336 -6.55 24.07 -9.17
N ASP A 337 -6.05 23.10 -9.95
CA ASP A 337 -6.39 22.94 -11.38
C ASP A 337 -7.22 21.65 -11.67
N GLY A 338 -7.97 21.19 -10.67
CA GLY A 338 -8.82 20.00 -10.82
C GLY A 338 -10.28 20.31 -11.14
N PRO A 339 -11.03 19.35 -11.70
CA PRO A 339 -12.45 19.53 -12.00
C PRO A 339 -13.30 19.82 -10.76
N VAL A 340 -12.82 19.43 -9.58
CA VAL A 340 -13.43 19.67 -8.26
C VAL A 340 -12.32 20.09 -7.29
N PRO A 341 -12.54 21.10 -6.43
CA PRO A 341 -11.65 21.39 -5.31
C PRO A 341 -11.64 20.20 -4.33
N VAL A 342 -10.48 19.60 -4.12
CA VAL A 342 -10.25 18.48 -3.20
C VAL A 342 -9.08 18.78 -2.25
N HIS A 343 -9.16 18.22 -1.05
CA HIS A 343 -8.00 18.09 -0.17
C HIS A 343 -7.34 16.75 -0.44
N ILE A 344 -6.03 16.75 -0.68
CA ILE A 344 -5.22 15.55 -0.92
C ILE A 344 -4.35 15.32 0.31
N HIS A 345 -4.63 14.23 1.01
CA HIS A 345 -4.04 13.83 2.28
C HIS A 345 -2.96 12.79 2.05
N PHE A 346 -1.82 12.99 2.70
CA PHE A 346 -0.69 12.07 2.72
C PHE A 346 -0.27 11.80 4.16
N SER A 347 0.32 10.63 4.40
CA SER A 347 1.04 10.38 5.64
C SER A 347 2.30 11.25 5.72
N LYS A 348 2.66 11.72 6.92
CA LYS A 348 3.91 12.47 7.12
C LYS A 348 5.15 11.61 6.89
N ILE A 349 5.12 10.36 7.34
CA ILE A 349 6.17 9.36 7.09
C ILE A 349 5.97 8.79 5.68
N GLY A 350 7.07 8.66 4.91
CA GLY A 350 7.06 8.15 3.54
C GLY A 350 6.95 9.23 2.45
N TYR A 351 6.77 10.50 2.84
CA TYR A 351 6.59 11.61 1.92
C TYR A 351 7.43 12.82 2.31
N VAL A 352 8.05 13.45 1.31
CA VAL A 352 8.84 14.67 1.46
C VAL A 352 8.01 15.85 0.94
N VAL A 353 7.96 16.91 1.76
CA VAL A 353 7.39 18.21 1.38
C VAL A 353 8.52 19.11 0.91
N THR A 354 8.42 19.68 -0.29
CA THR A 354 9.36 20.69 -0.81
C THR A 354 8.62 21.94 -1.28
N PRO A 355 9.24 23.14 -1.22
CA PRO A 355 8.70 24.31 -1.92
C PRO A 355 8.65 24.03 -3.42
N GLU A 356 7.54 24.39 -4.07
CA GLU A 356 7.35 24.12 -5.50
C GLU A 356 8.44 24.73 -6.38
N ALA A 357 8.92 25.94 -6.07
CA ALA A 357 9.96 26.65 -6.83
C ALA A 357 11.36 25.99 -6.78
N LYS A 358 11.53 24.91 -6.00
CA LYS A 358 12.81 24.19 -5.85
C LYS A 358 12.84 22.85 -6.62
N LEU A 359 11.78 22.52 -7.34
CA LEU A 359 11.73 21.40 -8.29
C LEU A 359 11.79 21.95 -9.71
#